data_AF-A0A4R4R3G0-F1
#
_entry.id   AF-A0A4R4R3G0-F1
#
_cell.length_a   1.000
_cell.length_b   1.000
_cell.length_c   1.000
_cell.angle_alpha   90.00
_cell.angle_beta   90.00
_cell.angle_gamma   90.00
#
_symmetry.space_group_name_H-M   'P 1'
#
loop_
_entity.id
_entity.type
_entity.pdbx_description
1 polymer ?
#
loop_
_entity_poly.entity_id
_entity_poly.type
_entity_poly.pdbx_seq_one_letter_code
_entity_poly.pdbx_strand_id
1 'polypeptide(L)'
;MTELMGELMAELPRVRRGPLDSLYAALRRRAPQIAATRPDGEDAGLRVTYRGQTATVVWDGELESYAWESEAGGQIGSDAEKAAEVVAWTLGASGGPGAPY
;
A
#
# COMPACT_ATOMS: atom_id res chain seq x y z
N MET A 1 7.35 -39.11 -33.22
CA MET A 1 6.90 -37.71 -33.13
C MET A 1 6.63 -37.46 -31.66
N THR A 2 7.66 -36.94 -30.99
CA THR A 2 7.71 -36.65 -29.56
C THR A 2 7.07 -35.30 -29.30
N GLU A 3 5.87 -35.28 -28.74
CA GLU A 3 5.35 -34.08 -28.07
C GLU A 3 4.91 -34.49 -26.66
N LEU A 4 5.95 -34.57 -25.83
CA LEU A 4 5.92 -34.44 -24.36
C LEU A 4 4.94 -33.31 -24.00
N MET A 5 3.93 -33.57 -23.17
CA MET A 5 4.12 -33.45 -21.72
C MET A 5 4.88 -32.16 -21.35
N GLY A 6 4.30 -31.01 -21.71
CA GLY A 6 4.60 -29.69 -21.16
C GLY A 6 3.32 -29.17 -20.52
N GLU A 7 3.05 -29.57 -19.28
CA GLU A 7 3.05 -28.61 -18.17
C GLU A 7 2.12 -27.44 -18.49
N LEU A 8 0.83 -27.46 -18.16
CA LEU A 8 0.33 -27.36 -16.79
C LEU A 8 1.20 -26.48 -15.86
N MET A 9 1.95 -25.53 -16.40
CA MET A 9 2.12 -24.26 -15.72
C MET A 9 0.77 -23.57 -15.85
N ALA A 10 -0.15 -23.94 -14.96
CA ALA A 10 -1.09 -22.97 -14.45
C ALA A 10 -0.24 -21.73 -14.23
N GLU A 11 -0.49 -20.68 -15.02
CA GLU A 11 0.01 -19.36 -14.69
C GLU A 11 -0.51 -19.16 -13.27
N LEU A 12 0.35 -19.47 -12.29
CA LEU A 12 0.21 -18.98 -10.92
C LEU A 12 -0.22 -17.55 -11.18
N PRO A 13 -1.45 -17.14 -10.79
CA PRO A 13 -1.93 -15.80 -11.09
C PRO A 13 -0.79 -14.94 -10.58
N ARG A 14 -0.01 -14.37 -11.52
CA ARG A 14 1.25 -13.74 -11.20
C ARG A 14 0.74 -12.66 -10.31
N VAL A 15 0.87 -12.83 -8.99
CA VAL A 15 0.12 -12.02 -8.04
C VAL A 15 0.56 -10.65 -8.46
N ARG A 16 -0.32 -9.94 -9.18
CA ARG A 16 0.02 -8.65 -9.73
C ARG A 16 0.16 -7.92 -8.43
N ARG A 17 1.41 -7.76 -7.98
CA ARG A 17 1.71 -7.11 -6.73
C ARG A 17 1.27 -5.70 -7.03
N GLY A 18 0.01 -5.45 -6.71
CA GLY A 18 -0.63 -4.21 -7.00
C GLY A 18 0.18 -3.13 -6.31
N PRO A 19 0.02 -1.88 -6.74
CA PRO A 19 0.60 -0.75 -6.04
C PRO A 19 0.39 -0.87 -4.51
N LEU A 20 -0.80 -1.25 -4.05
CA LEU A 20 -1.08 -1.45 -2.62
C LEU A 20 -0.23 -2.53 -1.94
N ASP A 21 0.16 -3.60 -2.64
CA ASP A 21 1.09 -4.63 -2.10
C ASP A 21 2.51 -4.07 -1.95
N SER A 22 2.93 -3.23 -2.90
CA SER A 22 4.21 -2.51 -2.84
C SER A 22 4.25 -1.54 -1.65
N LEU A 23 3.15 -0.80 -1.44
CA LEU A 23 2.99 0.08 -0.28
C LEU A 23 2.98 -0.70 1.04
N TYR A 24 2.28 -1.83 1.10
CA TYR A 24 2.28 -2.72 2.26
C TYR A 24 3.70 -3.19 2.62
N ALA A 25 4.47 -3.63 1.62
CA ALA A 25 5.85 -4.05 1.82
C ALA A 25 6.75 -2.90 2.29
N ALA A 26 6.59 -1.71 1.71
CA ALA A 26 7.34 -0.51 2.10
C ALA A 26 7.03 -0.08 3.54
N LEU A 27 5.75 -0.10 3.94
CA LEU A 27 5.32 0.17 5.32
C LEU A 27 5.90 -0.85 6.30
N ARG A 28 5.88 -2.14 5.95
CA ARG A 28 6.47 -3.19 6.79
C ARG A 28 7.97 -2.99 7.01
N ARG A 29 8.67 -2.42 6.02
CA ARG A 29 10.12 -2.14 6.09
C ARG A 29 10.43 -0.85 6.85
N ARG A 30 9.70 0.24 6.60
CA ARG A 30 10.00 1.58 7.12
C ARG A 30 9.29 1.91 8.44
N ALA A 31 8.08 1.40 8.64
CA ALA A 31 7.24 1.69 9.79
C ALA A 31 6.56 0.41 10.32
N PRO A 32 7.34 -0.58 10.81
CA PRO A 32 6.80 -1.86 11.30
C PRO A 32 5.85 -1.71 12.50
N GLN A 33 5.87 -0.56 13.18
CA GLN A 33 4.95 -0.20 14.25
C GLN A 33 3.53 0.13 13.77
N ILE A 34 3.34 0.43 12.48
CA ILE A 34 2.02 0.66 11.89
C ILE A 34 1.43 -0.69 11.53
N ALA A 35 0.24 -0.97 12.05
CA ALA A 35 -0.54 -2.13 11.66
C ALA A 35 -1.15 -1.88 10.28
N ALA A 36 -0.48 -2.35 9.24
CA ALA A 36 -1.05 -2.40 7.89
C ALA A 36 -1.82 -3.70 7.70
N THR A 37 -3.06 -3.60 7.20
CA THR A 37 -3.92 -4.73 6.85
C THR A 37 -4.00 -4.80 5.34
N ARG A 38 -3.66 -5.97 4.78
CA ARG A 38 -3.70 -6.21 3.33
C ARG A 38 -5.12 -5.93 2.80
N PRO A 39 -5.25 -5.31 1.62
CA PRO A 39 -6.56 -5.16 0.99
C PRO A 39 -7.19 -6.53 0.72
N ASP A 40 -8.45 -6.68 1.10
CA ASP A 40 -9.26 -7.89 0.85
C ASP A 40 -10.01 -7.70 -0.48
N GLY A 41 -9.28 -7.75 -1.60
CA GLY A 41 -9.83 -7.56 -2.95
C GLY A 41 -9.06 -6.57 -3.82
N GLU A 42 -9.39 -6.52 -5.12
CA GLU A 42 -8.74 -5.64 -6.11
C GLU A 42 -9.10 -4.16 -5.92
N ASP A 43 -10.32 -3.87 -5.42
CA ASP A 43 -10.82 -2.52 -5.12
C ASP A 43 -10.69 -2.13 -3.64
N ALA A 44 -10.16 -3.02 -2.80
CA ALA A 44 -10.02 -2.75 -1.38
C ALA A 44 -8.80 -1.85 -1.12
N GLY A 45 -8.97 -0.80 -0.31
CA GLY A 45 -7.86 0.03 0.16
C GLY A 45 -6.98 -0.66 1.21
N LEU A 46 -5.71 -0.27 1.27
CA LEU A 46 -4.78 -0.65 2.32
C LEU A 46 -5.12 0.08 3.62
N ARG A 47 -5.67 -0.64 4.59
CA ARG A 47 -5.96 -0.07 5.92
C ARG A 47 -4.71 -0.02 6.78
N VAL A 48 -4.43 1.12 7.36
CA VAL A 48 -3.28 1.38 8.23
C VAL A 48 -3.75 1.93 9.58
N THR A 49 -3.27 1.34 10.67
CA THR A 49 -3.66 1.72 12.02
C THR A 49 -2.43 1.93 12.89
N TYR A 50 -2.41 3.03 13.65
CA TYR A 50 -1.36 3.33 14.61
C TYR A 50 -1.90 4.11 15.80
N ARG A 51 -1.60 3.66 17.04
CA ARG A 51 -2.01 4.28 18.32
C ARG A 51 -3.50 4.70 18.40
N GLY A 52 -4.39 3.94 17.75
CA GLY A 52 -5.84 4.20 17.73
C GLY A 52 -6.32 5.08 16.57
N GLN A 53 -5.41 5.67 15.78
CA GLN A 53 -5.74 6.31 14.52
C GLN A 53 -5.78 5.26 13.40
N THR A 54 -6.84 5.28 12.58
CA THR A 54 -6.99 4.39 11.43
C THR A 54 -7.19 5.23 10.18
N ALA A 55 -6.50 4.88 9.11
CA ALA A 55 -6.66 5.49 7.80
C ALA A 55 -6.64 4.40 6.72
N THR A 56 -7.26 4.67 5.58
CA THR A 56 -7.29 3.75 4.44
C THR A 56 -6.62 4.44 3.26
N VAL A 57 -5.64 3.77 2.64
CA VAL A 57 -4.97 4.22 1.43
C VAL A 57 -5.49 3.43 0.24
N VAL A 58 -5.97 4.13 -0.78
CA VAL A 58 -6.40 3.53 -2.05
C VAL A 58 -5.38 3.84 -3.13
N TRP A 59 -5.40 3.03 -4.19
CA TRP A 59 -4.66 3.35 -5.41
C TRP A 59 -5.65 3.96 -6.41
N ASP A 60 -5.38 5.20 -6.79
CA ASP A 60 -6.07 5.85 -7.88
C ASP A 60 -5.45 5.38 -9.21
N GLY A 61 -6.21 4.59 -9.95
CA GLY A 61 -5.78 4.05 -11.24
C GLY A 61 -5.74 5.07 -12.36
N GLU A 62 -6.50 6.17 -12.26
CA GLU A 62 -6.53 7.24 -13.27
C GLU A 62 -5.32 8.17 -13.12
N LEU A 63 -4.96 8.49 -11.87
CA LEU A 63 -3.81 9.33 -11.53
C LEU A 63 -2.52 8.53 -11.31
N GLU A 64 -2.59 7.20 -11.44
CA GLU A 64 -1.52 6.25 -11.15
C GLU A 64 -0.81 6.60 -9.84
N SER A 65 -1.59 6.82 -8.78
CA SER A 65 -1.11 7.40 -7.51
C SER A 65 -1.81 6.83 -6.29
N TYR A 66 -1.09 6.72 -5.17
CA TYR A 66 -1.72 6.48 -3.87
C TYR A 66 -2.48 7.72 -3.43
N ALA A 67 -3.68 7.52 -2.89
CA ALA A 67 -4.52 8.55 -2.32
C ALA A 67 -5.15 8.02 -1.03
N TRP A 68 -5.56 8.93 -0.15
CA TRP A 68 -6.39 8.54 0.99
C TRP A 68 -7.82 8.25 0.53
N GLU A 69 -8.46 7.22 1.08
CA GLU A 69 -9.86 6.88 0.82
C GLU A 69 -10.80 8.03 1.24
N SER A 70 -10.45 8.73 2.33
CA SER A 70 -11.21 9.88 2.77
C SER A 70 -10.81 11.11 1.94
N GLU A 71 -11.80 11.79 1.36
CA GLU A 71 -11.62 13.01 0.54
C GLU A 71 -10.79 14.10 1.23
N ALA A 72 -10.74 14.10 2.57
CA ALA A 72 -9.96 15.06 3.36
C ALA A 72 -8.44 14.78 3.38
N GLY A 73 -7.99 13.59 2.98
CA GLY A 73 -6.58 13.20 3.08
C GLY A 73 -5.72 13.64 1.87
N GLY A 74 -6.33 13.82 0.70
CA GLY A 74 -5.62 14.21 -0.53
C GLY A 74 -4.77 13.11 -1.18
N GLN A 75 -4.09 13.48 -2.26
CA GLN A 75 -3.20 12.58 -3.01
C GLN A 75 -1.85 12.44 -2.27
N ILE A 76 -1.37 11.21 -2.13
CA ILE A 76 -0.09 10.89 -1.49
C ILE A 76 1.03 10.88 -2.54
N GLY A 77 0.75 10.34 -3.73
CA GLY A 77 1.67 10.25 -4.87
C GLY A 77 1.91 8.82 -5.34
N SER A 78 2.62 8.63 -6.45
CA SER A 78 2.78 7.32 -7.13
C SER A 78 3.84 6.39 -6.53
N ASP A 79 4.77 6.92 -5.73
CA ASP A 79 5.90 6.17 -5.20
C ASP A 79 5.53 5.48 -3.87
N ALA A 80 5.69 4.15 -3.82
CA ALA A 80 5.29 3.36 -2.65
C ALA A 80 6.14 3.66 -1.41
N GLU A 81 7.41 4.02 -1.57
CA GLU A 81 8.30 4.32 -0.45
C GLU A 81 7.99 5.69 0.15
N LYS A 82 7.80 6.70 -0.70
CA LYS A 82 7.35 8.02 -0.28
C LYS A 82 5.95 7.95 0.33
N ALA A 83 5.06 7.16 -0.25
CA ALA A 83 3.73 6.97 0.30
C ALA A 83 3.76 6.32 1.68
N ALA A 84 4.61 5.32 1.91
CA ALA A 84 4.80 4.72 3.23
C ALA A 84 5.31 5.75 4.26
N GLU A 85 6.20 6.65 3.83
CA GLU A 85 6.70 7.73 4.68
C GLU A 85 5.62 8.75 5.01
N VAL A 86 4.85 9.22 4.02
CA VAL A 86 3.71 10.13 4.23
C VAL A 86 2.69 9.49 5.17
N VAL A 87 2.33 8.23 4.95
CA VAL A 87 1.42 7.48 5.83
C VAL A 87 1.95 7.45 7.27
N ALA A 88 3.23 7.17 7.45
CA ALA A 88 3.84 7.15 8.78
C ALA A 88 3.89 8.53 9.43
N TRP A 89 4.09 9.59 8.65
CA TRP A 89 4.00 10.98 9.11
C TRP A 89 2.57 11.37 9.51
N THR A 90 1.58 11.11 8.65
CA THR A 90 0.16 11.41 8.91
C THR A 90 -0.36 10.69 10.15
N LEU A 91 0.07 9.44 10.36
CA LEU A 91 -0.27 8.69 11.56
C LEU A 91 0.56 9.06 12.80
N GLY A 92 1.56 9.93 12.68
CA GLY A 92 2.45 10.29 13.81
C GLY A 92 3.37 9.15 14.26
N ALA A 93 3.60 8.16 13.39
CA ALA A 93 4.55 7.08 13.61
C ALA A 93 5.99 7.48 13.28
N SER A 94 6.19 8.54 12.49
CA SER A 94 7.51 9.15 12.29
C SER A 94 7.79 10.13 13.42
N GLY A 95 8.71 9.79 14.32
CA GLY A 95 9.12 10.62 15.46
C GLY A 95 10.04 11.80 15.11
N GLY A 96 9.86 12.45 13.96
CA GLY A 96 10.60 13.65 13.60
C GLY A 96 9.93 14.92 14.14
N PRO A 97 10.65 15.87 14.78
CA PRO A 97 10.05 17.08 15.33
C PRO A 97 9.62 18.02 14.21
N GLY A 98 8.33 18.25 14.02
CA GLY A 98 7.88 19.28 13.09
C GLY A 98 6.42 19.20 12.68
N ALA A 99 5.50 19.52 13.60
CA ALA A 99 4.27 20.17 13.19
C ALA A 99 4.56 21.69 13.16
N PRO A 100 4.53 22.39 12.01
CA PRO A 100 4.29 23.82 12.04
C PRO A 100 2.81 24.04 12.37
N TYR A 101 2.62 24.76 13.46
CA TYR A 101 1.40 25.38 13.97
C TYR A 101 0.67 26.21 12.91
#